data_AF-A0A2H6KEB1-F1
#
_entry.id   AF-A0A2H6KEB1-F1
#
_cell.length_a   1.000
_cell.length_b   1.000
_cell.length_c   1.000
_cell.angle_alpha   90.00
_cell.angle_beta   90.00
_cell.angle_gamma   90.00
#
_symmetry.space_group_name_H-M   'P 1'
#
loop_
_entity.id
_entity.type
_entity.pdbx_description
1 polymer ?
#
loop_
_entity_poly.entity_id
_entity_poly.type
_entity_poly.pdbx_seq_one_letter_code
_entity_poly.pdbx_strand_id
1 'polypeptide(L)'
;MKLCRKYLHYLLLFCAFTAPFSTYAKKKEDVVDQPVMVDSTSGSKSLSSRRHGYSGFERMRNMFGGHMCTTPESTYLAEAPPAIVVHGRLSSLTAVLVGYGANEVAGTFRSNKGYVYGLGNSVSFFPKFAHRVSFTYDYMPPKQPRWETEEFCALIFSPALNLGPSIISTIGNNANSRQRFLGSTENIVRLLISESAGTRSKLVTQCCFLMHKQP
;
A
#
# COMPACT_ATOMS: atom_id res chain seq x y z
N MET A 1 41.93 -38.50 -9.47
CA MET A 1 42.19 -37.12 -8.99
C MET A 1 41.62 -36.02 -9.91
N LYS A 2 40.38 -36.14 -10.42
CA LYS A 2 39.76 -35.12 -11.29
C LYS A 2 38.64 -34.30 -10.60
N LEU A 3 38.32 -34.60 -9.34
CA LEU A 3 37.23 -33.96 -8.59
C LEU A 3 37.63 -32.63 -7.92
N CYS A 4 38.89 -32.47 -7.49
CA CYS A 4 39.32 -31.23 -6.79
C CYS A 4 39.37 -29.98 -7.67
N ARG A 5 39.47 -30.11 -9.00
CA ARG A 5 39.69 -28.94 -9.88
C ARG A 5 38.41 -28.12 -10.12
N LYS A 6 37.23 -28.74 -10.02
CA LYS A 6 35.94 -28.04 -10.21
C LYS A 6 35.49 -27.25 -8.98
N TYR A 7 35.85 -27.69 -7.77
CA TYR A 7 35.50 -26.98 -6.54
C TYR A 7 36.30 -25.69 -6.34
N LEU A 8 37.55 -25.65 -6.81
CA LEU A 8 38.41 -24.47 -6.67
C LEU A 8 37.90 -23.26 -7.49
N HIS A 9 37.20 -23.50 -8.61
CA HIS A 9 36.61 -22.40 -9.42
C HIS A 9 35.37 -21.78 -8.76
N TYR A 10 34.56 -22.56 -8.04
CA TYR A 10 33.39 -22.02 -7.33
C TYR A 10 33.79 -21.19 -6.11
N LEU A 11 34.90 -21.52 -5.45
CA LEU A 11 35.38 -20.79 -4.27
C LEU A 11 36.00 -19.43 -4.61
N LEU A 12 36.61 -19.28 -5.81
CA LEU A 12 37.16 -18.00 -6.26
C LEU A 12 36.07 -16.99 -6.70
N LEU A 13 34.89 -17.46 -7.13
CA LEU A 13 33.78 -16.58 -7.51
C LEU A 13 33.06 -15.95 -6.29
N PHE A 14 33.16 -16.56 -5.11
CA PHE A 14 32.51 -16.04 -3.90
C PHE A 14 33.28 -14.90 -3.21
N CYS A 15 34.57 -14.72 -3.49
CA CYS A 15 35.39 -13.68 -2.86
C CYS A 15 35.35 -12.31 -3.59
N ALA A 16 34.67 -12.19 -4.74
CA ALA A 16 34.63 -10.94 -5.51
C ALA A 16 33.48 -9.98 -5.14
N PHE A 17 32.62 -10.32 -4.16
CA PHE A 17 31.41 -9.54 -3.85
C PHE A 17 31.43 -8.78 -2.52
N THR A 18 32.56 -8.68 -1.84
CA THR A 18 32.69 -7.87 -0.61
C THR A 18 33.63 -6.69 -0.82
N ALA A 19 33.12 -5.64 -1.47
CA ALA A 19 33.72 -4.31 -1.40
C ALA A 19 32.83 -3.41 -0.52
N PRO A 20 33.30 -2.92 0.63
CA PRO A 20 32.58 -1.95 1.42
C PRO A 20 32.82 -0.55 0.85
N PHE A 21 31.77 0.05 0.25
CA PHE A 21 31.75 1.49 0.02
C PHE A 21 31.40 2.20 1.33
N SER A 22 32.44 2.58 2.05
CA SER A 22 32.41 3.66 3.04
C SER A 22 32.95 4.92 2.36
N THR A 23 32.17 6.00 2.33
CA THR A 23 32.66 7.39 2.44
C THR A 23 31.51 8.40 2.54
N TYR A 24 31.33 8.92 3.76
CA TYR A 24 31.31 10.32 4.18
C TYR A 24 30.66 11.45 3.34
N ALA A 25 30.09 12.36 4.14
CA ALA A 25 29.72 13.77 3.92
C ALA A 25 28.27 14.01 3.45
N LYS A 26 27.52 15.00 3.98
CA LYS A 26 27.89 16.24 4.65
C LYS A 26 26.67 16.75 5.45
N LYS A 27 26.88 17.16 6.71
CA LYS A 27 25.92 17.94 7.51
C LYS A 27 25.90 19.37 6.95
N LYS A 28 24.72 19.94 6.68
CA LYS A 28 24.57 21.37 6.39
C LYS A 28 23.53 21.93 7.36
N GLU A 29 23.98 22.92 8.12
CA GLU A 29 23.22 23.73 9.07
C GLU A 29 22.22 24.65 8.35
N ASP A 30 21.06 24.75 9.00
CA ASP A 30 20.18 25.89 9.22
C ASP A 30 20.36 27.15 8.35
N VAL A 31 19.30 27.46 7.61
CA VAL A 31 18.92 28.85 7.31
C VAL A 31 17.49 29.02 7.82
N VAL A 32 17.40 29.75 8.93
CA VAL A 32 16.18 30.36 9.47
C VAL A 32 15.87 31.55 8.58
N ASP A 33 14.77 31.49 7.82
CA ASP A 33 14.16 32.66 7.22
C ASP A 33 12.77 32.90 7.79
N GLN A 34 12.55 34.16 8.13
CA GLN A 34 11.48 34.74 8.92
C GLN A 34 10.09 34.63 8.28
N PRO A 35 9.02 34.78 9.09
CA PRO A 35 7.64 34.76 8.61
C PRO A 35 7.31 36.00 7.77
N VAL A 36 6.83 35.75 6.54
CA VAL A 36 6.23 36.76 5.67
C VAL A 36 4.91 37.23 6.30
N MET A 37 4.81 38.53 6.55
CA MET A 37 3.58 39.20 6.99
C MET A 37 2.48 39.03 5.93
N VAL A 38 1.30 38.62 6.40
CA VAL A 38 0.07 38.55 5.61
C VAL A 38 -0.58 39.93 5.63
N ASP A 39 -0.55 40.61 4.49
CA ASP A 39 -1.32 41.83 4.29
C ASP A 39 -2.82 41.51 4.26
N SER A 40 -3.53 42.13 5.19
CA SER A 40 -4.97 42.04 5.33
C SER A 40 -5.61 43.17 4.51
N THR A 41 -5.88 42.92 3.23
CA THR A 41 -6.72 43.83 2.43
C THR A 41 -8.08 43.23 2.15
N SER A 42 -9.07 43.93 2.69
CA SER A 42 -10.50 43.75 2.54
C SER A 42 -10.93 43.80 1.07
N GLY A 43 -11.68 42.78 0.65
CA GLY A 43 -12.28 42.70 -0.67
C GLY A 43 -13.65 42.04 -0.58
N SER A 44 -14.63 42.84 -0.16
CA SER A 44 -16.06 42.50 -0.26
C SER A 44 -16.43 42.21 -1.72
N LYS A 45 -16.72 40.95 -2.05
CA LYS A 45 -17.48 40.57 -3.26
C LYS A 45 -18.38 39.35 -3.03
N SER A 46 -19.67 39.65 -3.02
CA SER A 46 -20.81 38.91 -3.55
C SER A 46 -20.99 37.41 -3.25
N LEU A 47 -22.11 37.16 -2.56
CA LEU A 47 -23.00 36.02 -2.69
C LEU A 47 -23.15 35.51 -4.14
N SER A 48 -22.47 34.41 -4.51
CA SER A 48 -23.02 33.34 -5.37
C SER A 48 -22.01 32.20 -5.59
N SER A 49 -21.90 31.23 -4.69
CA SER A 49 -21.19 29.97 -5.00
C SER A 49 -21.68 28.77 -4.19
N ARG A 50 -23.00 28.63 -4.00
CA ARG A 50 -23.61 27.43 -3.40
C ARG A 50 -24.00 26.35 -4.43
N ARG A 51 -23.14 26.10 -5.42
CA ARG A 51 -23.27 24.98 -6.37
C ARG A 51 -21.91 24.40 -6.77
N HIS A 52 -21.07 24.00 -5.81
CA HIS A 52 -19.80 23.30 -6.08
C HIS A 52 -19.69 22.01 -5.26
N GLY A 53 -20.63 21.08 -5.47
CA GLY A 53 -20.52 19.70 -4.97
C GLY A 53 -19.81 18.75 -5.94
N TYR A 54 -19.56 19.16 -7.19
CA TYR A 54 -19.05 18.28 -8.26
C TYR A 54 -17.54 18.37 -8.49
N SER A 55 -16.87 19.42 -8.04
CA SER A 55 -15.43 19.60 -8.28
C SER A 55 -14.56 18.60 -7.51
N GLY A 56 -15.03 18.08 -6.36
CA GLY A 56 -14.29 17.08 -5.58
C GLY A 56 -14.14 15.74 -6.31
N PHE A 57 -15.21 15.26 -6.93
CA PHE A 57 -15.22 13.96 -7.60
C PHE A 57 -14.41 13.98 -8.90
N GLU A 58 -14.50 15.04 -9.69
CA GLU A 58 -13.64 15.21 -10.87
C GLU A 58 -12.16 15.38 -10.50
N ARG A 59 -11.86 16.10 -9.41
CA ARG A 59 -10.48 16.26 -8.93
C ARG A 59 -9.90 14.93 -8.43
N MET A 60 -10.68 14.10 -7.74
CA MET A 60 -10.29 12.73 -7.37
C MET A 60 -10.14 11.82 -8.58
N ARG A 61 -11.06 11.91 -9.56
CA ARG A 61 -10.98 11.15 -10.82
C ARG A 61 -9.69 11.48 -11.59
N ASN A 62 -9.30 12.75 -11.59
CA ASN A 62 -8.07 13.21 -12.23
C ASN A 62 -6.81 12.81 -11.44
N MET A 63 -6.86 12.73 -10.10
CA MET A 63 -5.75 12.24 -9.27
C MET A 63 -5.46 10.75 -9.45
N PHE A 64 -6.50 9.92 -9.58
CA PHE A 64 -6.35 8.46 -9.74
C PHE A 64 -6.39 7.98 -11.20
N GLY A 65 -6.26 8.89 -12.17
CA GLY A 65 -6.20 8.53 -13.59
C GLY A 65 -7.44 7.79 -14.12
N GLY A 66 -8.60 7.95 -13.47
CA GLY A 66 -9.84 7.25 -13.81
C GLY A 66 -9.91 5.79 -13.33
N HIS A 67 -9.00 5.35 -12.45
CA HIS A 67 -9.08 4.03 -11.82
C HIS A 67 -10.05 4.05 -10.63
N MET A 68 -11.06 3.20 -10.70
CA MET A 68 -12.04 3.02 -9.62
C MET A 68 -12.03 1.56 -9.18
N CYS A 69 -12.65 1.29 -8.03
CA CYS A 69 -12.78 -0.07 -7.55
C CYS A 69 -14.12 -0.29 -6.90
N THR A 70 -14.60 -1.52 -7.03
CA THR A 70 -15.85 -2.01 -6.48
C THR A 70 -15.52 -3.07 -5.44
N THR A 71 -16.04 -2.87 -4.24
CA THR A 71 -15.92 -3.80 -3.11
C THR A 71 -17.25 -4.53 -2.94
N PRO A 72 -17.27 -5.74 -2.37
CA PRO A 72 -18.53 -6.43 -2.08
C PRO A 72 -19.33 -5.64 -1.04
N GLU A 73 -20.65 -5.59 -1.17
CA GLU A 73 -21.54 -4.89 -0.22
C GLU A 73 -21.51 -5.50 1.18
N SER A 74 -21.38 -6.83 1.26
CA SER A 74 -21.28 -7.58 2.52
C SER A 74 -20.07 -8.49 2.48
N THR A 75 -19.05 -8.14 3.25
CA THR A 75 -17.85 -8.97 3.43
C THR A 75 -17.74 -9.37 4.90
N TYR A 76 -17.38 -10.62 5.17
CA TYR A 76 -17.18 -11.12 6.53
C TYR A 76 -15.71 -11.42 6.79
N LEU A 77 -15.29 -11.27 8.04
CA LEU A 77 -13.99 -11.71 8.55
C LEU A 77 -13.99 -13.25 8.67
N ALA A 78 -13.81 -13.91 7.54
CA ALA A 78 -13.75 -15.35 7.40
C ALA A 78 -12.35 -15.81 7.00
N GLU A 79 -12.09 -17.12 7.01
CA GLU A 79 -10.85 -17.67 6.42
C GLU A 79 -10.76 -17.41 4.90
N ALA A 80 -11.92 -17.28 4.24
CA ALA A 80 -11.98 -16.96 2.83
C ALA A 80 -11.61 -15.47 2.58
N PRO A 81 -10.63 -15.18 1.72
CA PRO A 81 -10.20 -13.81 1.46
C PRO A 81 -11.25 -13.02 0.68
N PRO A 82 -11.38 -11.70 0.94
CA PRO A 82 -12.23 -10.86 0.14
C PRO A 82 -11.75 -10.77 -1.31
N ALA A 83 -12.66 -10.39 -2.19
CA ALA A 83 -12.33 -10.07 -3.58
C ALA A 83 -12.89 -8.70 -3.93
N ILE A 84 -12.11 -7.92 -4.66
CA ILE A 84 -12.50 -6.61 -5.19
C ILE A 84 -12.37 -6.62 -6.71
N VAL A 85 -13.03 -5.66 -7.35
CA VAL A 85 -12.87 -5.42 -8.79
C VAL A 85 -12.26 -4.05 -8.98
N VAL A 86 -11.12 -3.98 -9.67
CA VAL A 86 -10.48 -2.71 -10.05
C VAL A 86 -10.80 -2.43 -11.51
N HIS A 87 -11.37 -1.27 -11.79
CA HIS A 87 -11.71 -0.84 -13.14
C HIS A 87 -10.68 0.15 -13.69
N GLY A 88 -10.36 0.02 -14.96
CA GLY A 88 -9.47 0.88 -15.71
C GLY A 88 -8.49 0.11 -16.59
N ARG A 89 -7.67 0.85 -17.35
CA ARG A 89 -6.64 0.26 -18.23
C ARG A 89 -5.36 -0.01 -17.45
N LEU A 90 -5.27 -1.20 -16.85
CA LEU A 90 -4.08 -1.65 -16.12
C LEU A 90 -3.50 -2.89 -16.84
N SER A 91 -2.19 -2.91 -17.10
CA SER A 91 -1.53 -4.06 -17.72
C SER A 91 -1.29 -5.19 -16.73
N SER A 92 -0.91 -4.84 -15.50
CA SER A 92 -0.75 -5.73 -14.36
C SER A 92 -0.91 -4.92 -13.08
N LEU A 93 -1.35 -5.56 -12.00
CA LEU A 93 -1.45 -4.89 -10.70
C LEU A 93 -1.15 -5.85 -9.56
N THR A 94 -0.74 -5.25 -8.44
CA THR A 94 -0.67 -5.88 -7.13
C THR A 94 -1.54 -5.07 -6.18
N ALA A 95 -2.37 -5.75 -5.39
CA ALA A 95 -3.18 -5.18 -4.34
C ALA A 95 -2.64 -5.62 -2.98
N VAL A 96 -2.50 -4.68 -2.06
CA VAL A 96 -2.12 -4.96 -0.66
C VAL A 96 -3.30 -4.60 0.24
N LEU A 97 -3.79 -5.58 1.00
CA LEU A 97 -4.85 -5.38 1.97
C LEU A 97 -4.23 -4.85 3.27
N VAL A 98 -4.65 -3.66 3.69
CA VAL A 98 -4.18 -3.02 4.91
C VAL A 98 -5.33 -2.74 5.87
N GLY A 99 -5.02 -2.73 7.16
CA GLY A 99 -5.98 -2.51 8.24
C GLY A 99 -5.31 -1.97 9.49
N TYR A 100 -6.08 -1.84 10.56
CA TYR A 100 -5.59 -1.46 11.87
C TYR A 100 -5.23 -2.69 12.70
N GLY A 101 -4.21 -2.58 13.56
CA GLY A 101 -3.88 -3.66 14.49
C GLY A 101 -4.85 -3.76 15.67
N ALA A 102 -4.90 -4.95 16.30
CA ALA A 102 -5.75 -5.18 17.48
C ALA A 102 -5.45 -4.25 18.68
N ASN A 103 -4.22 -3.76 18.80
CA ASN A 103 -3.78 -2.90 19.89
C ASN A 103 -3.96 -1.40 19.62
N GLU A 104 -4.51 -1.01 18.47
CA GLU A 104 -4.75 0.40 18.19
C GLU A 104 -5.97 0.92 18.97
N VAL A 105 -5.82 2.10 19.58
CA VAL A 105 -6.77 2.67 20.53
C VAL A 105 -8.16 2.75 19.93
N ALA A 106 -9.08 2.01 20.55
CA ALA A 106 -10.51 2.06 20.32
C ALA A 106 -11.03 3.47 20.65
N GLY A 107 -11.26 4.31 19.63
CA GLY A 107 -11.84 5.64 19.83
C GLY A 107 -11.41 6.71 18.84
N THR A 108 -10.34 6.50 18.06
CA THR A 108 -9.99 7.40 16.96
C THR A 108 -9.89 6.61 15.67
N PHE A 109 -10.90 6.72 14.81
CA PHE A 109 -10.75 6.36 13.40
C PHE A 109 -9.67 7.26 12.82
N ARG A 110 -8.48 6.70 12.58
CA ARG A 110 -7.39 7.42 11.93
C ARG A 110 -7.39 6.99 10.48
N SER A 111 -7.19 7.91 9.55
CA SER A 111 -7.07 7.54 8.13
C SER A 111 -5.93 6.55 7.85
N ASN A 112 -5.04 6.37 8.83
CA ASN A 112 -3.78 5.67 8.70
C ASN A 112 -3.86 4.22 9.19
N LYS A 113 -3.65 3.28 8.27
CA LYS A 113 -3.65 1.82 8.49
C LYS A 113 -2.22 1.29 8.34
N GLY A 114 -1.75 0.54 9.34
CA GLY A 114 -0.35 0.13 9.43
C GLY A 114 -0.07 -1.36 9.24
N TYR A 115 -1.10 -2.20 9.27
CA TYR A 115 -0.94 -3.66 9.25
C TYR A 115 -1.28 -4.24 7.88
N VAL A 116 -0.47 -5.16 7.37
CA VAL A 116 -0.70 -5.89 6.11
C VAL A 116 -1.42 -7.21 6.39
N TYR A 117 -2.62 -7.36 5.84
CA TYR A 117 -3.52 -8.49 6.05
C TYR A 117 -3.57 -9.48 4.91
N GLY A 118 -2.96 -9.17 3.78
CA GLY A 118 -2.92 -10.06 2.63
C GLY A 118 -2.53 -9.34 1.34
N LEU A 119 -2.24 -10.14 0.34
CA LEU A 119 -1.79 -9.68 -0.97
C LEU A 119 -2.66 -10.35 -2.04
N GLY A 120 -2.96 -9.58 -3.08
CA GLY A 120 -3.70 -10.05 -4.23
C GLY A 120 -3.02 -9.61 -5.51
N ASN A 121 -3.04 -10.47 -6.52
CA ASN A 121 -2.70 -10.08 -7.88
C ASN A 121 -3.97 -10.16 -8.73
N SER A 122 -4.05 -9.36 -9.79
CA SER A 122 -5.19 -9.48 -10.70
C SER A 122 -5.09 -10.77 -11.49
N VAL A 123 -6.19 -11.50 -11.56
CA VAL A 123 -6.43 -12.40 -12.68
C VAL A 123 -7.18 -11.56 -13.71
N SER A 124 -6.63 -11.45 -14.93
CA SER A 124 -7.28 -10.71 -16.01
C SER A 124 -8.66 -11.32 -16.25
N PHE A 125 -9.71 -10.54 -16.03
CA PHE A 125 -11.10 -10.97 -16.20
C PHE A 125 -11.70 -10.22 -17.39
N PHE A 126 -12.53 -10.87 -18.18
CA PHE A 126 -13.29 -10.20 -19.24
C PHE A 126 -14.42 -9.40 -18.58
N PRO A 127 -14.59 -8.07 -18.81
CA PRO A 127 -14.02 -7.24 -19.87
C PRO A 127 -12.62 -6.69 -19.59
N LYS A 128 -11.86 -6.35 -20.66
CA LYS A 128 -10.45 -5.86 -20.67
C LYS A 128 -10.11 -4.68 -19.73
N PHE A 129 -11.09 -4.08 -19.07
CA PHE A 129 -10.92 -2.93 -18.18
C PHE A 129 -11.40 -3.23 -16.75
N ALA A 130 -11.62 -4.50 -16.39
CA ALA A 130 -12.02 -4.92 -15.07
C ALA A 130 -11.10 -6.05 -14.59
N HIS A 131 -10.46 -5.83 -13.44
CA HIS A 131 -9.49 -6.75 -12.86
C HIS A 131 -10.04 -7.25 -11.53
N ARG A 132 -10.41 -8.54 -11.48
CA ARG A 132 -10.78 -9.16 -10.22
C ARG A 132 -9.52 -9.48 -9.43
N VAL A 133 -9.45 -8.97 -8.21
CA VAL A 133 -8.35 -9.19 -7.28
C VAL A 133 -8.88 -9.91 -6.07
N SER A 134 -8.36 -11.11 -5.81
CA SER A 134 -8.61 -11.82 -4.56
C SER A 134 -7.33 -11.81 -3.74
N PHE A 135 -7.46 -11.55 -2.44
CA PHE A 135 -6.33 -11.50 -1.52
C PHE A 135 -5.94 -12.91 -1.10
N THR A 136 -5.68 -13.83 -2.02
CA THR A 136 -5.40 -15.24 -1.66
C THR A 136 -4.00 -15.46 -1.11
N TYR A 137 -3.08 -14.52 -1.31
CA TYR A 137 -1.70 -14.68 -0.89
C TYR A 137 -1.51 -14.09 0.51
N ASP A 138 -1.17 -14.95 1.46
CA ASP A 138 -0.89 -14.57 2.85
C ASP A 138 -2.04 -13.80 3.54
N TYR A 139 -3.28 -14.15 3.22
CA TYR A 139 -4.42 -13.57 3.90
C TYR A 139 -4.55 -14.08 5.33
N MET A 140 -4.55 -13.14 6.27
CA MET A 140 -4.52 -13.45 7.70
C MET A 140 -5.40 -12.47 8.47
N PRO A 141 -6.73 -12.64 8.46
CA PRO A 141 -7.65 -11.72 9.13
C PRO A 141 -7.47 -11.76 10.65
N PRO A 142 -7.83 -10.67 11.36
CA PRO A 142 -7.80 -10.67 12.82
C PRO A 142 -8.83 -11.66 13.36
N LYS A 143 -8.38 -12.64 14.16
CA LYS A 143 -9.26 -13.64 14.81
C LYS A 143 -10.21 -13.01 15.84
N GLN A 144 -9.76 -11.92 16.46
CA GLN A 144 -10.53 -11.16 17.44
C GLN A 144 -10.60 -9.72 16.90
N PRO A 145 -11.60 -9.39 16.08
CA PRO A 145 -11.80 -8.01 15.66
C PRO A 145 -12.14 -7.15 16.86
N ARG A 146 -11.76 -5.87 16.82
CA ARG A 146 -12.00 -4.91 17.91
C ARG A 146 -13.47 -4.52 18.00
N TRP A 147 -14.18 -4.63 16.88
CA TRP A 147 -15.57 -4.22 16.72
C TRP A 147 -16.37 -5.30 15.98
N GLU A 148 -17.69 -5.13 15.93
CA GLU A 148 -18.56 -5.92 15.06
C GLU A 148 -18.23 -5.73 13.57
N THR A 149 -17.52 -4.65 13.23
CA THR A 149 -17.11 -4.34 11.87
C THR A 149 -15.77 -3.63 11.85
N GLU A 150 -14.85 -4.14 11.03
CA GLU A 150 -13.50 -3.60 10.86
C GLU A 150 -13.33 -3.00 9.48
N GLU A 151 -12.62 -1.88 9.39
CA GLU A 151 -12.34 -1.20 8.12
C GLU A 151 -10.98 -1.63 7.58
N PHE A 152 -10.98 -2.07 6.33
CA PHE A 152 -9.78 -2.42 5.57
C PHE A 152 -9.69 -1.53 4.33
N CYS A 153 -8.46 -1.30 3.85
CA CYS A 153 -8.24 -0.67 2.56
C CYS A 153 -7.37 -1.57 1.68
N ALA A 154 -7.73 -1.67 0.41
CA ALA A 154 -6.89 -2.24 -0.63
C ALA A 154 -6.08 -1.11 -1.28
N LEU A 155 -4.75 -1.22 -1.20
CA LEU A 155 -3.81 -0.35 -1.89
C LEU A 155 -3.47 -0.97 -3.24
N ILE A 156 -3.81 -0.32 -4.34
CA ILE A 156 -3.65 -0.89 -5.69
C ILE A 156 -2.45 -0.26 -6.37
N PHE A 157 -1.49 -1.09 -6.76
CA PHE A 157 -0.26 -0.69 -7.42
C PHE A 157 -0.22 -1.20 -8.85
N SER A 158 0.19 -0.35 -9.79
CA SER A 158 0.37 -0.74 -11.20
C SER A 158 1.57 0.00 -11.82
N PRO A 159 2.44 -0.68 -12.59
CA PRO A 159 2.47 -2.13 -12.83
C PRO A 159 2.60 -2.96 -11.54
N ALA A 160 2.36 -4.26 -11.61
CA ALA A 160 2.50 -5.16 -10.45
C ALA A 160 3.86 -4.97 -9.73
N LEU A 161 3.84 -5.09 -8.41
CA LEU A 161 5.02 -4.92 -7.57
C LEU A 161 5.93 -6.15 -7.67
N ASN A 162 7.23 -5.92 -7.63
CA ASN A 162 8.20 -6.93 -7.21
C ASN A 162 8.28 -6.89 -5.69
N LEU A 163 7.88 -7.97 -5.03
CA LEU A 163 7.76 -7.98 -3.57
C LEU A 163 9.13 -7.84 -2.90
N GLY A 164 9.29 -6.77 -2.13
CA GLY A 164 10.50 -6.46 -1.39
C GLY A 164 10.60 -7.15 -0.03
N PRO A 165 11.74 -6.99 0.67
CA PRO A 165 12.00 -7.60 1.97
C PRO A 165 10.93 -7.31 3.02
N SER A 166 10.37 -6.10 3.03
CA SER A 166 9.38 -5.74 4.06
C SER A 166 8.10 -6.54 3.90
N ILE A 167 7.59 -6.70 2.67
CA ILE A 167 6.44 -7.58 2.43
C ILE A 167 6.80 -9.03 2.72
N ILE A 168 7.95 -9.48 2.23
CA ILE A 168 8.38 -10.87 2.43
C ILE A 168 8.43 -11.21 3.93
N SER A 169 8.90 -10.29 4.77
CA SER A 169 8.95 -10.48 6.22
C SER A 169 7.58 -10.53 6.91
N THR A 170 6.51 -10.05 6.25
CA THR A 170 5.13 -10.14 6.76
C THR A 170 4.51 -11.53 6.52
N ILE A 171 4.98 -12.26 5.51
CA ILE A 171 4.37 -13.51 5.04
C ILE A 171 4.46 -14.62 6.11
N GLY A 172 3.37 -15.35 6.29
CA GLY A 172 3.26 -16.46 7.23
C GLY A 172 3.09 -16.05 8.70
N ASN A 173 3.13 -14.74 9.00
CA ASN A 173 2.94 -14.25 10.35
C ASN A 173 1.44 -14.17 10.72
N ASN A 174 1.13 -14.19 12.00
CA ASN A 174 -0.24 -13.95 12.48
C ASN A 174 -0.70 -12.51 12.25
N ALA A 175 -2.01 -12.30 12.13
CA ALA A 175 -2.67 -11.01 11.87
C ALA A 175 -2.16 -9.82 12.70
N ASN A 176 -1.94 -10.03 14.01
CA ASN A 176 -1.50 -9.00 14.96
C ASN A 176 0.02 -9.01 15.22
N SER A 177 0.78 -9.73 14.40
CA SER A 177 2.23 -9.80 14.52
C SER A 177 2.88 -8.44 14.26
N ARG A 178 3.93 -8.09 15.01
CA ARG A 178 4.68 -6.85 14.77
C ARG A 178 5.32 -6.82 13.39
N GLN A 179 5.63 -7.99 12.84
CA GLN A 179 6.17 -8.18 11.50
C GLN A 179 5.18 -7.74 10.40
N ARG A 180 3.87 -7.77 10.67
CA ARG A 180 2.85 -7.26 9.74
C ARG A 180 2.66 -5.74 9.85
N PHE A 181 3.19 -5.10 10.89
CA PHE A 181 3.11 -3.66 11.09
C PHE A 181 4.24 -2.95 10.35
N LEU A 182 3.88 -2.21 9.32
CA LEU A 182 4.79 -1.44 8.48
C LEU A 182 4.67 0.07 8.73
N GLY A 183 4.13 0.48 9.89
CA GLY A 183 4.00 1.89 10.26
C GLY A 183 2.68 2.50 9.79
N SER A 184 2.76 3.40 8.82
CA SER A 184 1.60 4.09 8.24
C SER A 184 1.26 3.62 6.83
N THR A 185 0.05 3.88 6.35
CA THR A 185 -0.35 3.69 4.95
C THR A 185 0.57 4.46 4.01
N GLU A 186 0.96 5.70 4.34
CA GLU A 186 1.91 6.46 3.54
C GLU A 186 3.30 5.81 3.55
N ASN A 187 3.73 5.28 4.71
CA ASN A 187 4.99 4.56 4.81
C ASN A 187 4.96 3.27 4.00
N ILE A 188 3.87 2.48 4.09
CA ILE A 188 3.64 1.29 3.29
C ILE A 188 3.76 1.66 1.81
N VAL A 189 3.02 2.64 1.33
CA VAL A 189 3.07 3.04 -0.09
C VAL A 189 4.50 3.40 -0.53
N ARG A 190 5.20 4.24 0.25
CA ARG A 190 6.58 4.64 -0.07
C ARG A 190 7.53 3.45 -0.08
N LEU A 191 7.45 2.63 0.96
CA LEU A 191 8.28 1.47 1.16
C LEU A 191 8.09 0.46 0.02
N LEU A 192 6.84 0.12 -0.30
CA LEU A 192 6.52 -0.84 -1.37
C LEU A 192 7.00 -0.39 -2.74
N ILE A 193 6.83 0.90 -3.06
CA ILE A 193 7.33 1.46 -4.31
C ILE A 193 8.86 1.43 -4.34
N SER A 194 9.52 1.81 -3.24
CA SER A 194 10.98 1.89 -3.16
C SER A 194 11.66 0.53 -3.23
N GLU A 195 11.07 -0.51 -2.65
CA GLU A 195 11.64 -1.86 -2.66
C GLU A 195 11.33 -2.64 -3.95
N SER A 196 10.38 -2.16 -4.77
CA SER A 196 9.93 -2.83 -5.99
C SER A 196 10.90 -2.60 -7.17
N ALA A 197 12.12 -3.13 -7.00
CA ALA A 197 13.23 -3.00 -7.95
C ALA A 197 12.86 -3.49 -9.35
N GLY A 198 13.26 -2.75 -10.38
CA GLY A 198 12.99 -3.09 -11.79
C GLY A 198 11.57 -2.81 -12.26
N THR A 199 10.70 -2.29 -11.40
CA THR A 199 9.35 -1.83 -11.77
C THR A 199 9.27 -0.30 -11.66
N ARG A 200 8.40 0.32 -12.45
CA ARG A 200 7.96 1.72 -12.25
C ARG A 200 6.59 1.75 -11.56
N SER A 201 6.41 0.87 -10.58
CA SER A 201 5.13 0.72 -9.90
C SER A 201 4.78 1.99 -9.13
N LYS A 202 3.49 2.31 -9.10
CA LYS A 202 2.93 3.43 -8.34
C LYS A 202 1.56 3.04 -7.79
N LEU A 203 1.16 3.67 -6.70
CA LEU A 203 -0.21 3.59 -6.21
C LEU A 203 -1.15 4.25 -7.25
N VAL A 204 -2.07 3.48 -7.82
CA VAL A 204 -3.02 3.96 -8.83
C VAL A 204 -4.41 4.23 -8.25
N THR A 205 -4.83 3.51 -7.22
CA THR A 205 -6.09 3.75 -6.51
C THR A 205 -6.07 3.08 -5.14
N GLN A 206 -7.02 3.47 -4.27
CA GLN A 206 -7.23 2.89 -2.95
C GLN A 206 -8.71 2.67 -2.71
N CYS A 207 -9.07 1.54 -2.12
CA CYS A 207 -10.44 1.09 -1.93
C CYS A 207 -10.65 0.68 -0.49
N CYS A 208 -11.44 1.43 0.28
CA CYS A 208 -11.72 1.07 1.66
C CYS A 208 -13.11 0.45 1.78
N PHE A 209 -13.23 -0.61 2.57
CA PHE A 209 -14.47 -1.34 2.78
C PHE A 209 -14.52 -1.92 4.19
N LEU A 210 -15.73 -2.25 4.60
CA LEU A 210 -16.03 -2.80 5.89
C LEU A 210 -16.11 -4.33 5.80
N MET A 211 -15.57 -5.00 6.80
CA MET A 211 -15.70 -6.44 6.99
C MET A 211 -16.36 -6.70 8.34
N HIS A 212 -17.48 -7.41 8.32
CA HIS A 212 -18.25 -7.74 9.51
C HIS A 212 -17.68 -8.97 10.21
N LYS A 213 -17.78 -9.00 11.53
CA LYS A 213 -17.54 -10.23 12.30
C LYS A 213 -18.49 -11.32 11.79
N GLN A 214 -18.00 -12.56 11.71
CA GLN A 214 -18.89 -13.68 11.40
C GLN A 214 -19.96 -13.81 12.50
N PRO A 215 -21.23 -14.03 12.12
CA PRO A 215 -22.31 -14.25 13.07
C PRO A 215 -22.09 -15.52 13.91
#